data_AF-A0A812YUI0-F1
#
_entry.id   AF-A0A812YUI0-F1
#
_cell.length_a   1.000
_cell.length_b   1.000
_cell.length_c   1.000
_cell.angle_alpha   90.00
_cell.angle_beta   90.00
_cell.angle_gamma   90.00
#
_symmetry.space_group_name_H-M   'P 1'
#
loop_
_entity.id
_entity.type
_entity.pdbx_description
1 polymer ?
#
loop_
_entity_poly.entity_id
_entity_poly.type
_entity_poly.pdbx_seq_one_letter_code
_entity_poly.pdbx_strand_id
1 'polypeptide(L)'
;DEGKVSSPLRVILLKCFQCFLTELHARLEKAMNTESALAGLLKLQRVQKSEMGVLQWNYFRYDAQTKTEQLNKDSMPVDAEDLLEQLQKAIRLLSADTLHRFHATRPLAENYESESISFLIQTSLRGKFLDQHLRVLSRCAVVFLMGAKIRPEKIHGSALAPRIAEMLR
;
A
#
# COMPACT_ATOMS: atom_id res chain seq x y z
N ASP A 1 31.42 20.53 0.68
CA ASP A 1 30.02 20.83 0.36
C ASP A 1 29.14 19.61 0.08
N GLU A 2 29.55 18.42 0.53
CA GLU A 2 28.70 17.23 0.51
C GLU A 2 27.97 17.10 1.86
N GLY A 3 26.65 16.91 1.83
CA GLY A 3 25.84 16.66 3.03
C GLY A 3 24.87 17.77 3.45
N LYS A 4 24.81 18.92 2.75
CA LYS A 4 23.73 19.89 2.97
C LYS A 4 22.42 19.35 2.37
N VAL A 5 21.56 18.83 3.24
CA VAL A 5 20.18 18.47 2.91
C VAL A 5 19.43 19.76 2.52
N SER A 6 19.29 20.01 1.22
CA SER A 6 18.67 21.22 0.68
C SER A 6 17.14 21.20 0.76
N SER A 7 16.56 20.02 0.91
CA SER A 7 15.11 19.80 0.90
C SER A 7 14.64 19.21 2.23
N PRO A 8 13.49 19.63 2.78
CA PRO A 8 12.94 19.01 3.97
C PRO A 8 12.78 17.49 3.80
N LEU A 9 13.10 16.70 4.84
CA LEU A 9 12.98 15.24 4.84
C LEU A 9 11.61 14.75 4.32
N ARG A 10 10.54 15.46 4.67
CA ARG A 10 9.18 15.21 4.18
C ARG A 10 9.07 15.20 2.65
N VAL A 11 9.77 16.11 1.96
CA VAL A 11 9.78 16.20 0.49
C VAL A 11 10.52 15.02 -0.11
N ILE A 12 11.65 14.63 0.48
CA ILE A 12 12.44 13.47 0.06
C ILE A 12 11.61 12.19 0.21
N LEU A 13 11.01 11.99 1.38
CA LEU A 13 10.18 10.83 1.65
C LEU A 13 8.96 10.79 0.70
N LEU A 14 8.32 11.93 0.43
CA LEU A 14 7.24 12.01 -0.56
C LEU A 14 7.71 11.57 -1.96
N LYS A 15 8.89 12.02 -2.39
CA LYS A 15 9.51 11.60 -3.65
C LYS A 15 9.77 10.10 -3.65
N CYS A 16 10.28 9.52 -2.56
CA CYS A 16 10.49 8.08 -2.42
C CYS A 16 9.17 7.30 -2.56
N PHE A 17 8.09 7.77 -1.95
CA PHE A 17 6.78 7.13 -2.07
C PHE A 17 6.21 7.25 -3.49
N GLN A 18 6.42 8.39 -4.16
CA GLN A 18 6.10 8.54 -5.57
C GLN A 18 6.87 7.53 -6.44
N CYS A 19 8.19 7.40 -6.23
CA CYS A 19 9.01 6.42 -6.92
C CYS A 19 8.54 4.99 -6.67
N PHE A 20 8.11 4.67 -5.44
CA PHE A 20 7.53 3.37 -5.11
C PHE A 20 6.27 3.07 -5.93
N LEU A 21 5.35 4.03 -6.04
CA LEU A 21 4.13 3.85 -6.83
C LEU A 21 4.43 3.72 -8.33
N THR A 22 5.36 4.53 -8.85
CA THR A 22 5.79 4.45 -10.26
C THR A 22 6.44 3.11 -10.58
N GLU A 23 7.31 2.60 -9.70
CA GLU A 23 7.93 1.29 -9.89
C GLU A 23 6.90 0.16 -9.79
N LEU A 24 5.94 0.26 -8.86
CA LEU A 24 4.84 -0.71 -8.76
C LEU A 24 4.00 -0.75 -10.04
N HIS A 25 3.72 0.41 -10.65
CA HIS A 25 3.05 0.49 -11.95
C HIS A 25 3.86 -0.21 -13.04
N ALA A 26 5.14 0.11 -13.18
CA ALA A 26 6.01 -0.51 -14.18
C ALA A 26 6.12 -2.04 -14.01
N ARG A 27 6.19 -2.53 -12.75
CA ARG A 27 6.20 -3.97 -12.47
C ARG A 27 4.87 -4.65 -12.79
N LEU A 28 3.75 -3.98 -12.56
CA LEU A 28 2.43 -4.50 -12.94
C LEU A 28 2.34 -4.65 -14.46
N GLU A 29 2.71 -3.62 -15.23
CA GLU A 29 2.75 -3.70 -16.70
C GLU A 29 3.66 -4.84 -17.17
N LYS A 30 4.85 -4.97 -16.57
CA LYS A 30 5.78 -6.06 -16.90
C LYS A 30 5.21 -7.43 -16.57
N ALA A 31 4.54 -7.57 -15.43
CA ALA A 31 3.94 -8.83 -15.00
C ALA A 31 2.80 -9.28 -15.91
N MET A 32 2.02 -8.34 -16.47
CA MET A 32 0.99 -8.64 -17.46
C MET A 32 1.58 -9.17 -18.78
N ASN A 33 2.76 -8.70 -19.16
CA ASN A 33 3.43 -9.05 -20.42
C ASN A 33 4.37 -10.27 -20.30
N THR A 34 4.59 -10.82 -19.10
CA THR A 34 5.55 -11.91 -18.86
C THR A 34 4.84 -13.18 -18.40
N GLU A 35 4.69 -14.17 -19.29
CA GLU A 35 3.97 -15.42 -19.00
C GLU A 35 4.58 -16.22 -17.84
N SER A 36 5.91 -16.30 -17.75
CA SER A 36 6.58 -17.06 -16.69
C SER A 36 6.34 -16.47 -15.29
N ALA A 37 6.34 -15.14 -15.17
CA ALA A 37 6.02 -14.45 -13.93
C ALA A 37 4.55 -14.64 -13.55
N LEU A 38 3.66 -14.56 -14.54
CA LEU A 38 2.23 -14.72 -14.37
C LEU A 38 1.87 -16.14 -13.89
N ALA A 39 2.51 -17.19 -14.42
CA ALA A 39 2.32 -18.56 -13.97
C ALA A 39 2.65 -18.74 -12.47
N GLY A 40 3.73 -18.10 -11.99
CA GLY A 40 4.08 -18.08 -10.57
C GLY A 40 3.02 -17.38 -9.71
N LEU A 41 2.51 -16.24 -10.18
CA LEU A 41 1.47 -15.48 -9.47
C LEU A 41 0.12 -16.21 -9.41
N LEU A 42 -0.25 -16.92 -10.47
CA LEU A 42 -1.42 -17.79 -10.50
C LEU A 42 -1.28 -18.95 -9.51
N LYS A 43 -0.12 -19.61 -9.48
CA LYS A 43 0.16 -20.71 -8.53
C LYS A 43 0.03 -20.26 -7.08
N LEU A 44 0.46 -19.03 -6.78
CA LEU A 44 0.36 -18.43 -5.44
C LEU A 44 -1.02 -17.81 -5.14
N GLN A 45 -1.99 -17.96 -6.05
CA GLN A 45 -3.33 -17.36 -5.94
C GLN A 45 -3.32 -15.83 -5.73
N ARG A 46 -2.25 -15.14 -6.18
CA ARG A 46 -2.13 -13.68 -6.11
C ARG A 46 -2.92 -13.02 -7.24
N VAL A 47 -2.95 -13.69 -8.39
CA VAL A 47 -3.72 -13.33 -9.57
C VAL A 47 -4.69 -14.47 -9.88
N GLN A 48 -5.82 -14.16 -10.49
CA GLN A 48 -6.72 -15.11 -11.12
C GLN A 48 -7.18 -14.59 -12.48
N LYS A 49 -7.75 -15.48 -13.29
CA LYS A 49 -8.39 -15.13 -14.56
C LYS A 49 -9.90 -15.15 -14.36
N SER A 50 -10.59 -14.10 -14.80
CA SER A 50 -12.05 -14.10 -14.87
C SER A 50 -12.54 -15.09 -15.94
N GLU A 51 -13.84 -15.34 -15.99
CA GLU A 51 -14.47 -16.17 -17.04
C GLU A 51 -14.21 -15.62 -18.45
N MET A 52 -14.02 -14.30 -18.58
CA MET A 52 -13.66 -13.62 -19.83
C MET A 52 -12.16 -13.59 -20.11
N GLY A 53 -11.35 -14.25 -19.27
CA GLY A 53 -9.89 -14.30 -19.42
C GLY A 53 -9.13 -13.06 -18.92
N VAL A 54 -9.82 -12.10 -18.28
CA VAL A 54 -9.21 -10.87 -17.75
C VAL A 54 -8.40 -11.20 -16.49
N LEU A 55 -7.21 -10.61 -16.36
CA LEU A 55 -6.36 -10.80 -15.19
C LEU A 55 -6.86 -9.94 -14.03
N GLN A 56 -7.18 -10.60 -12.91
CA GLN A 56 -7.67 -9.96 -11.70
C GLN A 56 -6.76 -10.25 -10.52
N TRP A 57 -6.50 -9.23 -9.71
CA TRP A 57 -5.64 -9.28 -8.54
C TRP A 57 -6.44 -9.44 -7.27
N ASN A 58 -6.03 -10.43 -6.48
CA ASN A 58 -6.75 -10.83 -5.28
C ASN A 58 -6.42 -9.97 -4.07
N TYR A 59 -7.35 -9.91 -3.13
CA TYR A 59 -7.12 -9.31 -1.81
C TYR A 59 -6.80 -10.37 -0.78
N PHE A 60 -5.97 -10.02 0.19
CA PHE A 60 -5.59 -10.90 1.28
C PHE A 60 -5.98 -10.32 2.63
N ARG A 61 -6.22 -11.19 3.61
CA ARG A 61 -6.40 -10.80 5.00
C ARG A 61 -5.46 -11.63 5.87
N TYR A 62 -4.96 -11.01 6.92
CA TYR A 62 -4.21 -11.72 7.93
C TYR A 62 -5.16 -12.49 8.82
N ASP A 63 -4.96 -13.80 8.93
CA ASP A 63 -5.65 -14.64 9.90
C ASP A 63 -4.79 -14.78 11.15
N ALA A 64 -5.32 -14.34 12.30
CA ALA A 64 -4.62 -14.37 13.57
C ALA A 64 -4.45 -15.78 14.14
N GLN A 65 -5.33 -16.73 13.78
CA GLN A 65 -5.25 -18.11 14.28
C GLN A 65 -4.10 -18.86 13.60
N THR A 66 -4.06 -18.81 12.27
CA THR A 66 -3.03 -19.46 11.46
C THR A 66 -1.75 -18.64 11.33
N LYS A 67 -1.78 -17.36 11.72
CA LYS A 67 -0.69 -16.38 11.60
C LYS A 67 -0.19 -16.18 10.16
N THR A 68 -1.04 -16.45 9.18
CA THR A 68 -0.70 -16.35 7.75
C THR A 68 -1.66 -15.41 7.01
N GLU A 69 -1.25 -14.98 5.82
CA GLU A 69 -2.15 -14.31 4.89
C GLU A 69 -3.01 -15.33 4.17
N GLN A 70 -4.31 -15.11 4.18
CA GLN A 70 -5.28 -15.92 3.46
C GLN A 70 -6.01 -15.06 2.44
N LEU A 71 -6.44 -15.69 1.34
CA LEU A 71 -7.28 -15.06 0.35
C LEU A 71 -8.55 -14.50 1.01
N ASN A 72 -8.82 -13.22 0.78
CA ASN A 72 -10.01 -12.57 1.30
C ASN A 72 -11.19 -12.84 0.37
N LYS A 73 -11.98 -13.87 0.67
CA LYS A 73 -13.15 -14.26 -0.13
C LYS A 73 -14.28 -13.22 -0.11
N ASP A 74 -14.25 -12.29 0.85
CA ASP A 74 -15.27 -11.25 1.01
C ASP A 74 -14.98 -10.01 0.14
N SER A 75 -13.83 -9.94 -0.53
CA SER A 75 -13.46 -8.82 -1.40
C SER A 75 -13.37 -9.28 -2.85
N MET A 76 -14.05 -8.53 -3.72
CA MET A 76 -13.95 -8.77 -5.16
C MET A 76 -12.52 -8.47 -5.62
N PRO A 77 -11.92 -9.34 -6.45
CA PRO A 77 -10.66 -9.06 -7.13
C PRO A 77 -10.76 -7.79 -7.97
N VAL A 78 -9.63 -7.17 -8.24
CA VAL A 78 -9.56 -5.94 -9.05
C VAL A 78 -8.82 -6.20 -10.36
N ASP A 79 -9.32 -5.67 -11.45
CA ASP A 79 -8.74 -5.88 -12.76
C ASP A 79 -7.36 -5.20 -12.87
N ALA A 80 -6.48 -5.79 -13.66
CA ALA A 80 -5.13 -5.26 -13.82
C ALA A 80 -5.13 -3.86 -14.48
N GLU A 81 -6.03 -3.62 -15.44
CA GLU A 81 -6.19 -2.31 -16.09
C GLU A 81 -6.69 -1.25 -15.10
N ASP A 82 -7.69 -1.59 -14.28
CA ASP A 82 -8.16 -0.73 -13.20
C ASP A 82 -7.01 -0.38 -12.25
N LEU A 83 -6.21 -1.37 -11.83
CA LEU A 83 -5.06 -1.13 -10.95
C LEU A 83 -4.04 -0.16 -11.54
N LEU A 84 -3.72 -0.29 -12.83
CA LEU A 84 -2.84 0.66 -13.53
C LEU A 84 -3.42 2.08 -13.48
N GLU A 85 -4.71 2.22 -13.76
CA GLU A 85 -5.40 3.50 -13.70
C GLU A 85 -5.40 4.10 -12.29
N GLN A 86 -5.67 3.28 -11.26
CA GLN A 86 -5.65 3.69 -9.84
C GLN A 86 -4.24 4.15 -9.43
N LEU A 87 -3.20 3.42 -9.83
CA LEU A 87 -1.80 3.79 -9.58
C LEU A 87 -1.45 5.11 -10.27
N GLN A 88 -1.83 5.28 -11.53
CA GLN A 88 -1.57 6.51 -12.28
C GLN A 88 -2.28 7.71 -11.64
N LYS A 89 -3.54 7.56 -11.21
CA LYS A 89 -4.28 8.58 -10.47
C LYS A 89 -3.62 8.91 -9.14
N ALA A 90 -3.21 7.90 -8.37
CA ALA A 90 -2.51 8.09 -7.10
C ALA A 90 -1.19 8.86 -7.27
N ILE A 91 -0.39 8.53 -8.30
CA ILE A 91 0.86 9.22 -8.62
C ILE A 91 0.61 10.69 -8.95
N ARG A 92 -0.41 11.00 -9.76
CA ARG A 92 -0.75 12.38 -10.14
C ARG A 92 -1.27 13.22 -8.98
N LEU A 93 -2.00 12.59 -8.05
CA LEU A 93 -2.56 13.25 -6.87
C LEU A 93 -1.55 13.40 -5.73
N LEU A 94 -0.37 12.77 -5.84
CA LEU A 94 0.66 12.87 -4.82
C LEU A 94 1.30 14.26 -4.85
N SER A 95 1.12 15.02 -3.77
CA SER A 95 1.72 16.34 -3.60
C SER A 95 1.99 16.62 -2.13
N ALA A 96 2.81 17.65 -1.87
CA ALA A 96 3.07 18.10 -0.50
C ALA A 96 1.79 18.54 0.24
N ASP A 97 0.72 18.87 -0.46
CA ASP A 97 -0.55 19.29 0.15
C ASP A 97 -1.51 18.13 0.41
N THR A 98 -1.38 17.02 -0.34
CA THR A 98 -2.24 15.83 -0.17
C THR A 98 -1.70 14.85 0.87
N LEU A 99 -0.40 14.87 1.14
CA LEU A 99 0.22 14.07 2.21
C LEU A 99 0.41 14.91 3.48
N HIS A 100 -0.29 14.56 4.57
CA HIS A 100 -0.12 15.22 5.86
C HIS A 100 1.16 14.76 6.57
N ARG A 101 1.37 13.44 6.71
CA ARG A 101 2.58 12.86 7.32
C ARG A 101 3.07 11.67 6.52
N PHE A 102 4.39 11.57 6.40
CA PHE A 102 5.04 10.36 5.94
C PHE A 102 6.33 10.19 6.71
N HIS A 103 6.41 9.15 7.54
CA HIS A 103 7.57 8.91 8.40
C HIS A 103 7.74 7.42 8.68
N ALA A 104 8.97 7.00 8.97
CA ALA A 104 9.22 5.67 9.49
C ALA A 104 8.59 5.51 10.87
N THR A 105 8.05 4.34 11.18
CA THR A 105 7.48 4.04 12.51
C THR A 105 8.55 3.74 13.56
N ARG A 106 9.82 3.65 13.14
CA ARG A 106 11.01 3.47 13.98
C ARG A 106 12.11 4.41 13.48
N PRO A 107 13.08 4.81 14.32
CA PRO A 107 14.23 5.60 13.89
C PRO A 107 14.96 4.93 12.73
N LEU A 108 15.36 5.72 11.74
CA LEU A 108 16.17 5.21 10.64
C LEU A 108 17.60 4.95 11.14
N ALA A 109 18.13 3.76 10.87
CA ALA A 109 19.47 3.34 11.25
C ALA A 109 20.24 2.84 10.03
N GLU A 110 21.57 2.84 10.09
CA GLU A 110 22.41 2.26 9.03
C GLU A 110 22.22 0.73 8.93
N ASN A 111 22.03 0.09 10.08
CA ASN A 111 21.82 -1.35 10.19
C ASN A 111 20.46 -1.62 10.82
N TYR A 112 19.66 -2.47 10.18
CA TYR A 112 18.39 -2.96 10.72
C TYR A 112 18.50 -4.44 11.01
N GLU A 113 18.13 -4.86 12.23
CA GLU A 113 17.97 -6.27 12.58
C GLU A 113 16.68 -6.88 11.98
N SER A 114 15.70 -6.03 11.67
CA SER A 114 14.41 -6.45 11.12
C SER A 114 14.42 -6.53 9.60
N GLU A 115 13.85 -7.60 9.05
CA GLU A 115 13.70 -7.84 7.60
C GLU A 115 12.81 -6.82 6.87
N SER A 116 12.07 -5.98 7.58
CA SER A 116 11.17 -4.99 6.99
C SER A 116 11.18 -3.65 7.73
N ILE A 117 11.03 -2.56 6.98
CA ILE A 117 10.88 -1.21 7.52
C ILE A 117 9.44 -0.78 7.31
N SER A 118 8.80 -0.32 8.38
CA SER A 118 7.43 0.17 8.36
C SER A 118 7.40 1.69 8.30
N PHE A 119 6.54 2.22 7.41
CA PHE A 119 6.27 3.63 7.28
C PHE A 119 4.79 3.90 7.51
N LEU A 120 4.49 5.04 8.11
CA LEU A 120 3.13 5.56 8.27
C LEU A 120 2.89 6.65 7.24
N ILE A 121 1.83 6.50 6.45
CA ILE A 121 1.34 7.51 5.50
C ILE A 121 0.01 8.03 6.01
N GLN A 122 -0.07 9.34 6.20
CA GLN A 122 -1.31 10.04 6.54
C GLN A 122 -1.61 11.05 5.43
N THR A 123 -2.79 10.93 4.84
CA THR A 123 -3.31 11.88 3.85
C THR A 123 -3.96 13.06 4.56
N SER A 124 -3.89 14.24 3.95
CA SER A 124 -4.60 15.42 4.44
C SER A 124 -6.07 15.37 4.00
N LEU A 125 -6.91 16.26 4.53
CA LEU A 125 -8.30 16.40 4.06
C LEU A 125 -8.40 16.77 2.56
N ARG A 126 -7.38 17.46 2.03
CA ARG A 126 -7.26 17.76 0.59
C ARG A 126 -6.85 16.54 -0.24
N GLY A 127 -6.30 15.51 0.42
CA GLY A 127 -5.91 14.22 -0.15
C GLY A 127 -7.01 13.16 -0.14
N LYS A 128 -8.30 13.50 0.05
CA LYS A 128 -9.40 12.52 0.11
C LYS A 128 -9.44 11.59 -1.11
N PHE A 129 -9.18 12.11 -2.31
CA PHE A 129 -9.12 11.30 -3.53
C PHE A 129 -7.91 10.38 -3.57
N LEU A 130 -6.75 10.84 -3.08
CA LEU A 130 -5.56 9.99 -2.94
C LEU A 130 -5.83 8.81 -1.99
N ASP A 131 -6.49 9.06 -0.86
CA ASP A 131 -6.86 8.02 0.10
C ASP A 131 -7.73 6.92 -0.53
N GLN A 132 -8.68 7.29 -1.40
CA GLN A 132 -9.51 6.31 -2.12
C GLN A 132 -8.67 5.37 -3.00
N HIS A 133 -7.72 5.92 -3.77
CA HIS A 133 -6.85 5.12 -4.62
C HIS A 133 -5.88 4.25 -3.80
N LEU A 134 -5.34 4.77 -2.70
CA LEU A 134 -4.46 4.00 -1.81
C LEU A 134 -5.20 2.86 -1.08
N ARG A 135 -6.50 3.02 -0.80
CA ARG A 135 -7.33 1.94 -0.21
C ARG A 135 -7.48 0.75 -1.16
N VAL A 136 -7.58 0.98 -2.47
CA VAL A 136 -7.60 -0.11 -3.47
C VAL A 136 -6.31 -0.92 -3.43
N LEU A 137 -5.16 -0.27 -3.29
CA LEU A 137 -3.87 -0.96 -3.17
C LEU A 137 -3.72 -1.70 -1.84
N SER A 138 -4.54 -1.34 -0.84
CA SER A 138 -4.40 -1.90 0.47
C SER A 138 -4.83 -3.36 0.51
N ARG A 139 -3.90 -4.22 0.94
CA ARG A 139 -4.07 -5.67 0.99
C ARG A 139 -4.33 -6.32 -0.38
N CYS A 140 -4.25 -5.55 -1.47
CA CYS A 140 -4.26 -6.08 -2.82
C CYS A 140 -2.95 -6.83 -3.06
N ALA A 141 -2.99 -7.97 -3.75
CA ALA A 141 -1.82 -8.76 -4.07
C ALA A 141 -0.82 -8.02 -4.96
N VAL A 142 -1.21 -6.93 -5.64
CA VAL A 142 -0.33 -6.16 -6.53
C VAL A 142 0.92 -5.66 -5.82
N VAL A 143 0.81 -5.25 -4.54
CA VAL A 143 1.96 -4.75 -3.77
C VAL A 143 3.01 -5.83 -3.48
N PHE A 144 2.67 -7.12 -3.66
CA PHE A 144 3.62 -8.24 -3.58
C PHE A 144 4.71 -8.14 -4.64
N LEU A 145 4.44 -7.51 -5.80
CA LEU A 145 5.44 -7.26 -6.83
C LEU A 145 6.62 -6.41 -6.33
N MET A 146 6.40 -5.63 -5.27
CA MET A 146 7.41 -4.81 -4.61
C MET A 146 7.99 -5.47 -3.36
N GLY A 147 7.55 -6.68 -2.99
CA GLY A 147 7.87 -7.28 -1.69
C GLY A 147 7.31 -6.46 -0.51
N ALA A 148 6.25 -5.67 -0.75
CA ALA A 148 5.72 -4.72 0.21
C ALA A 148 4.32 -5.11 0.68
N LYS A 149 3.87 -4.46 1.77
CA LYS A 149 2.50 -4.56 2.28
C LYS A 149 1.96 -3.17 2.57
N ILE A 150 0.77 -2.88 2.05
CA ILE A 150 0.02 -1.66 2.37
C ILE A 150 -1.23 -2.07 3.14
N ARG A 151 -1.42 -1.51 4.33
CA ARG A 151 -2.60 -1.74 5.17
C ARG A 151 -3.16 -0.42 5.67
N PRO A 152 -4.49 -0.26 5.80
CA PRO A 152 -5.02 0.87 6.53
C PRO A 152 -4.51 0.81 7.96
N GLU A 153 -4.22 1.98 8.51
CA GLU A 153 -4.03 2.11 9.95
C GLU A 153 -5.35 1.77 10.64
N LYS A 154 -5.31 0.90 11.64
CA LYS A 154 -6.47 0.69 12.50
C LYS A 154 -6.63 1.97 13.33
N ILE A 155 -7.77 2.62 13.22
CA ILE A 155 -8.14 3.69 14.14
C ILE A 155 -8.24 3.03 15.51
N HIS A 156 -7.21 3.20 16.34
CA HIS A 156 -7.35 2.92 17.75
C HIS A 156 -8.35 3.96 18.26
N GLY A 157 -9.43 3.49 18.92
CA GLY A 157 -10.40 4.39 19.52
C GLY A 157 -9.66 5.47 20.31
N SER A 158 -10.19 6.71 20.29
CA SER A 158 -9.62 7.81 21.05
C SER A 158 -9.25 7.34 22.46
N ALA A 159 -8.10 7.75 23.00
CA ALA A 159 -7.75 7.46 24.39
C ALA A 159 -8.82 7.97 25.38
N LEU A 160 -9.68 8.91 24.95
CA LEU A 160 -10.85 9.39 25.69
C LEU A 160 -12.07 8.48 25.56
N ALA A 161 -12.17 7.63 24.53
CA ALA A 161 -13.29 6.72 24.34
C ALA A 161 -13.52 5.78 25.54
N PRO A 162 -12.50 5.12 26.14
CA PRO A 162 -12.71 4.34 27.36
C PRO A 162 -13.12 5.22 28.55
N ARG A 163 -12.57 6.43 28.68
CA ARG A 163 -12.95 7.38 29.75
C ARG A 163 -14.40 7.86 29.64
N ILE A 164 -14.87 8.15 28.42
CA ILE A 164 -16.27 8.54 28.18
C ILE A 164 -17.21 7.36 28.46
N ALA A 165 -16.81 6.13 28.11
CA ALA A 165 -17.59 4.94 28.41
C ALA A 165 -17.71 4.68 29.93
N GLU A 166 -16.69 5.03 30.72
CA GLU A 166 -16.77 5.01 32.19
C GLU A 166 -17.68 6.11 32.75
N MET A 167 -17.68 7.32 32.18
CA MET A 167 -18.54 8.43 32.64
C MET A 167 -20.03 8.26 32.32
N LEU A 168 -20.37 7.41 31.36
CA LEU A 168 -21.75 7.10 30.94
C LEU A 168 -22.32 5.83 31.61
N ARG A 169 -21.56 5.19 32.50
CA ARG A 169 -22.02 4.12 33.39
C ARG A 169 -22.46 4.68 34.73
#